data_AF-A0A3R9IHN6-F1
#
_entry.id   AF-A0A3R9IHN6-F1
#
_cell.length_a   1.000
_cell.length_b   1.000
_cell.length_c   1.000
_cell.angle_alpha   90.00
_cell.angle_beta   90.00
_cell.angle_gamma   90.00
#
_symmetry.space_group_name_H-M   'P 1'
#
loop_
_entity.id
_entity.type
_entity.pdbx_description
1 polymer ?
#
loop_
_entity_poly.entity_id
_entity_poly.type
_entity_poly.pdbx_seq_one_letter_code
_entity_poly.pdbx_strand_id
1 'polypeptide(L)'
;MKKSAKVVLLASLLSLGLFQSSVSAVTVTKSYRYDWNTVWEYSTNYHDHQYAWIPSWSRYDSYSEYKVDSGWNYDRYEVINYYTGGY
;
A
#
# COMPACT_ATOMS: atom_id res chain seq x y z
N MET A 1 34.01 -41.68 -7.38
CA MET A 1 32.54 -41.91 -7.43
C MET A 1 31.96 -41.04 -8.53
N LYS A 2 31.40 -41.59 -9.61
CA LYS A 2 30.73 -40.80 -10.66
C LYS A 2 29.32 -40.47 -10.18
N LYS A 3 29.06 -39.21 -9.81
CA LYS A 3 27.68 -38.75 -9.53
C LYS A 3 26.89 -38.82 -10.84
N SER A 4 25.77 -39.54 -10.83
CA SER A 4 24.90 -39.68 -12.01
C SER A 4 24.19 -38.36 -12.29
N ALA A 5 24.17 -37.91 -13.54
CA ALA A 5 23.52 -36.67 -13.96
C ALA A 5 22.04 -36.60 -13.54
N LYS A 6 21.37 -37.75 -13.44
CA LYS A 6 19.99 -37.88 -12.94
C LYS A 6 19.84 -37.43 -11.48
N VAL A 7 20.83 -37.74 -10.63
CA VAL A 7 20.81 -37.38 -9.20
C VAL A 7 21.02 -35.87 -9.02
N VAL A 8 21.87 -35.27 -9.86
CA VAL A 8 22.09 -33.82 -9.86
C VAL A 8 20.83 -33.10 -10.32
N LEU A 9 20.18 -33.55 -11.39
CA LEU A 9 18.94 -32.97 -11.89
C LEU A 9 17.80 -33.04 -10.85
N LEU A 10 17.67 -34.18 -10.17
CA LEU A 10 16.63 -34.37 -9.15
C LEU A 10 16.86 -33.45 -7.94
N ALA A 11 18.11 -33.32 -7.49
CA ALA A 11 18.46 -32.42 -6.39
C ALA A 11 18.23 -30.94 -6.76
N SER A 12 18.53 -30.54 -7.99
CA SER A 12 18.27 -29.19 -8.49
C SER A 12 16.78 -28.87 -8.56
N LEU A 13 15.96 -29.81 -9.07
CA LEU A 13 14.49 -29.65 -9.11
C LEU A 13 13.88 -29.57 -7.70
N LEU A 14 14.39 -30.37 -6.75
CA LEU A 14 13.94 -30.34 -5.36
C LEU A 14 14.32 -29.01 -4.67
N SER A 15 15.47 -28.43 -5.01
CA SER A 15 15.91 -27.14 -4.45
C SER A 15 15.09 -25.94 -4.94
N LEU A 16 14.53 -25.99 -6.15
CA LEU A 16 13.68 -24.92 -6.69
C LEU A 16 12.33 -24.78 -5.95
N GLY A 17 11.84 -25.86 -5.33
CA GLY A 17 10.59 -25.86 -4.57
C GLY A 17 10.72 -25.42 -3.09
N LEU A 18 11.94 -25.36 -2.56
CA LEU A 18 12.18 -25.10 -1.12
C LEU A 18 12.30 -23.61 -0.76
N PHE A 19 12.31 -22.71 -1.74
CA PHE A 19 12.48 -21.26 -1.53
C PHE A 19 11.30 -20.42 -1.98
N GLN A 20 10.09 -20.98 -1.99
CA GLN A 20 8.88 -20.20 -2.30
C GLN A 20 8.36 -19.51 -1.04
N SER A 21 8.99 -18.39 -0.66
CA SER A 21 8.43 -17.52 0.39
C SER A 21 7.21 -16.78 -0.15
N SER A 22 6.03 -17.02 0.43
CA SER A 22 4.80 -16.29 0.09
C SER A 22 4.88 -14.86 0.61
N VAL A 23 4.83 -13.89 -0.29
CA VAL A 23 4.63 -12.48 0.06
C VAL A 23 3.15 -12.27 0.38
N SER A 24 2.83 -11.88 1.60
CA SER A 24 1.48 -11.50 2.00
C SER A 24 1.25 -10.02 1.69
N ALA A 25 0.05 -9.66 1.24
CA ALA A 25 -0.35 -8.29 0.96
C ALA A 25 -1.57 -7.90 1.81
N VAL A 26 -1.66 -6.61 2.15
CA VAL A 26 -2.77 -6.00 2.89
C VAL A 26 -3.31 -4.81 2.10
N THR A 27 -4.61 -4.56 2.22
CA THR A 27 -5.26 -3.38 1.63
C THR A 27 -5.14 -2.20 2.57
N VAL A 28 -4.68 -1.06 2.06
CA VAL A 28 -4.55 0.20 2.80
C VAL A 28 -5.18 1.36 2.03
N THR A 29 -5.54 2.45 2.74
CA THR A 29 -5.97 3.70 2.11
C THR A 29 -4.77 4.43 1.54
N LYS A 30 -4.76 4.65 0.23
CA LYS A 30 -3.71 5.41 -0.47
C LYS A 30 -4.02 6.90 -0.48
N SER A 31 -5.24 7.26 -0.81
CA SER A 31 -5.69 8.65 -0.74
C SER A 31 -7.18 8.73 -0.44
N TYR A 32 -7.60 9.90 0.02
CA TYR A 32 -9.00 10.25 0.18
C TYR A 32 -9.14 11.78 0.19
N ARG A 33 -10.36 12.25 0.06
CA ARG A 33 -10.70 13.68 0.17
C ARG A 33 -11.65 13.91 1.32
N TYR A 34 -11.56 15.09 1.93
CA TYR A 34 -12.53 15.56 2.91
C TYR A 34 -12.76 17.06 2.74
N ASP A 35 -13.90 17.53 3.24
CA ASP A 35 -14.30 18.94 3.23
C ASP A 35 -14.15 19.52 4.64
N TRP A 36 -13.22 20.44 4.82
CA TRP A 36 -13.10 21.24 6.03
C TRP A 36 -14.19 22.30 6.05
N ASN A 37 -15.15 22.18 6.96
CA ASN A 37 -16.21 23.17 7.09
C ASN A 37 -15.65 24.46 7.71
N THR A 38 -15.61 25.55 6.95
CA THR A 38 -15.00 26.81 7.39
C THR A 38 -15.86 27.61 8.37
N VAL A 39 -17.14 27.25 8.52
CA VAL A 39 -18.07 27.92 9.44
C VAL A 39 -18.08 27.24 10.81
N TRP A 40 -17.92 25.92 10.85
CA TRP A 40 -18.03 25.11 12.08
C TRP A 40 -16.69 24.51 12.51
N GLU A 41 -15.63 24.66 11.69
CA GLU A 41 -14.25 24.25 11.96
C GLU A 41 -14.09 22.75 12.26
N TYR A 42 -14.68 21.90 11.43
CA TYR A 42 -14.42 20.45 11.47
C TYR A 42 -14.47 19.79 10.09
N SER A 43 -13.78 18.66 9.97
CA SER A 43 -13.72 17.86 8.74
C SER A 43 -15.00 17.06 8.54
N THR A 44 -15.54 17.12 7.32
CA THR A 44 -16.80 16.50 6.89
C THR A 44 -16.63 15.83 5.53
N ASN A 45 -17.65 15.08 5.11
CA ASN A 45 -17.77 14.56 3.75
C ASN A 45 -16.50 13.84 3.24
N TYR A 46 -16.11 12.75 3.90
CA TYR A 46 -14.98 11.93 3.45
C TYR A 46 -15.38 11.10 2.22
N HIS A 47 -14.65 11.24 1.12
CA HIS A 47 -14.99 10.62 -0.16
C HIS A 47 -13.76 10.36 -1.04
N ASP A 48 -13.98 9.83 -2.25
CA ASP A 48 -12.95 9.55 -3.26
C ASP A 48 -11.78 8.69 -2.71
N HIS A 49 -12.12 7.68 -1.91
CA HIS A 49 -11.14 6.80 -1.30
C HIS A 49 -10.49 5.90 -2.34
N GLN A 50 -9.18 5.98 -2.43
CA GLN A 50 -8.37 5.04 -3.20
C GLN A 50 -7.66 4.08 -2.27
N TYR A 51 -7.62 2.81 -2.66
CA TYR A 51 -6.99 1.75 -1.90
C TYR A 51 -5.87 1.10 -2.70
N ALA A 52 -4.83 0.64 -2.01
CA ALA A 52 -3.72 -0.09 -2.59
C ALA A 52 -3.45 -1.38 -1.82
N TRP A 53 -3.04 -2.42 -2.54
CA TRP A 53 -2.47 -3.62 -1.94
C TRP A 53 -0.97 -3.43 -1.77
N ILE A 54 -0.49 -3.48 -0.53
CA ILE A 54 0.93 -3.32 -0.20
C ILE A 54 1.43 -4.57 0.54
N PRO A 55 2.73 -4.88 0.50
CA PRO A 55 3.27 -5.98 1.30
C PRO A 55 2.92 -5.82 2.77
N SER A 56 2.55 -6.90 3.45
CA SER A 56 2.06 -6.88 4.83
C SER A 56 3.09 -6.38 5.86
N TRP A 57 4.38 -6.36 5.50
CA TRP A 57 5.45 -5.79 6.32
C TRP A 57 5.70 -4.31 6.06
N SER A 58 5.04 -3.72 5.06
CA SER A 58 5.09 -2.28 4.82
C SER A 58 4.46 -1.54 6.00
N ARG A 59 4.93 -0.31 6.23
CA ARG A 59 4.46 0.53 7.34
C ARG A 59 4.08 1.90 6.82
N TYR A 60 3.09 2.50 7.46
CA TYR A 60 2.80 3.90 7.27
C TYR A 60 4.04 4.72 7.62
N ASP A 61 4.35 5.69 6.75
CA ASP A 61 5.51 6.56 6.88
C ASP A 61 5.08 8.00 7.17
N SER A 62 4.26 8.57 6.30
CA SER A 62 3.89 9.98 6.33
C SER A 62 2.65 10.24 5.48
N TYR A 63 2.22 11.49 5.42
CA TYR A 63 1.19 11.94 4.48
C TYR A 63 1.49 13.33 3.94
N SER A 64 0.91 13.63 2.78
CA SER A 64 0.76 15.00 2.28
C SER A 64 -0.71 15.35 2.27
N GLU A 65 -1.00 16.59 2.64
CA GLU A 65 -2.34 17.16 2.62
C GLU A 65 -2.27 18.51 1.93
N TYR A 66 -3.13 18.72 0.95
CA TYR A 66 -3.20 19.97 0.22
C TYR A 66 -4.63 20.25 -0.24
N LYS A 67 -4.95 21.54 -0.30
CA LYS A 67 -6.25 22.02 -0.77
C LYS A 67 -6.37 21.78 -2.27
N VAL A 68 -7.47 21.16 -2.69
CA VAL A 68 -7.77 20.84 -4.09
C VAL A 68 -8.99 21.58 -4.64
N ASP A 69 -9.87 22.06 -3.76
CA ASP A 69 -11.09 22.76 -4.13
C ASP A 69 -11.61 23.61 -2.96
N SER A 70 -12.63 24.43 -3.20
CA SER A 70 -13.38 25.13 -2.16
C SER A 70 -14.77 25.53 -2.65
N GLY A 71 -15.71 25.63 -1.70
CA GLY A 71 -17.05 26.14 -1.92
C GLY A 71 -17.42 27.23 -0.92
N TRP A 72 -18.73 27.52 -0.84
CA TRP A 72 -19.25 28.59 0.01
C TRP A 72 -18.94 28.40 1.51
N ASN A 73 -18.96 27.15 2.00
CA ASN A 73 -18.75 26.81 3.41
C ASN A 73 -17.71 25.71 3.65
N TYR A 74 -16.88 25.40 2.65
CA TYR A 74 -15.85 24.39 2.82
C TYR A 74 -14.61 24.63 1.98
N ASP A 75 -13.48 24.14 2.50
CA ASP A 75 -12.25 23.91 1.74
C ASP A 75 -12.04 22.40 1.60
N ARG A 76 -11.82 21.91 0.38
CA ARG A 76 -11.57 20.48 0.17
C ARG A 76 -10.09 20.20 0.16
N TYR A 77 -9.69 19.20 0.93
CA TYR A 77 -8.33 18.71 0.99
C TYR A 77 -8.25 17.29 0.44
N GLU A 78 -7.15 17.01 -0.24
CA GLU A 78 -6.76 15.66 -0.61
C GLU A 78 -5.60 15.21 0.29
N VAL A 79 -5.78 14.05 0.92
CA VAL A 79 -4.76 13.41 1.74
C VAL A 79 -4.17 12.26 0.95
N ILE A 80 -2.85 12.25 0.80
CA ILE A 80 -2.09 11.16 0.20
C ILE A 80 -1.23 10.52 1.29
N ASN A 81 -1.47 9.23 1.55
CA ASN A 81 -0.68 8.46 2.51
C ASN A 81 0.54 7.83 1.82
N TYR A 82 1.68 7.90 2.49
CA TYR A 82 2.92 7.27 2.09
C TYR A 82 3.22 6.09 3.03
N TYR A 83 3.69 5.01 2.43
CA TYR A 83 4.09 3.81 3.14
C TYR A 83 5.51 3.47 2.69
N THR A 84 6.27 2.81 3.56
CA THR A 84 7.64 2.37 3.31
C THR A 84 7.78 0.88 3.62
N GLY A 85 8.89 0.28 3.18
CA GLY A 85 9.14 -1.15 3.35
C GLY A 85 8.63 -2.03 2.21
N GLY A 86 8.57 -1.51 0.98
CA GLY A 86 8.21 -2.30 -0.21
C GLY A 86 7.01 -1.78 -1.01
N TYR A 87 6.66 -0.51 -0.81
CA TYR A 87 5.67 0.26 -1.56
C TYR A 87 6.21 1.66 -1.83
#